data_AF-A0A7C7ZMW1-F1
#
_entry.id   AF-A0A7C7ZMW1-F1
#
_cell.length_a   1.000
_cell.length_b   1.000
_cell.length_c   1.000
_cell.angle_alpha   90.00
_cell.angle_beta   90.00
_cell.angle_gamma   90.00
#
_symmetry.space_group_name_H-M   'P 1'
#
loop_
_entity.id
_entity.type
_entity.pdbx_description
1 polymer ?
#
loop_
_entity_poly.entity_id
_entity_poly.type
_entity_poly.pdbx_seq_one_letter_code
_entity_poly.pdbx_strand_id
1 'polypeptide(L)'
;IMLVIDEYADMLGALAQEDRAKSKRVEALIVRLAQKARAAGIHLIIATQRPSVDVITGLIKSNIPTRVAFKVSSKVDSRTILDQGSAEQLLGMGDMLYMTPGISHLTRIHGAFVDDDEITRVVSFLKANSDTNYLDGILNAHSETGDAHEGTGNTSDRGGELDALYDEAVQIVTSSRRASISSLQRRMRIGYNRAARIIEDMEASGVVSTMNSAGNRQVLAPEPIVNE
;
A
#
# COMPACT_ATOMS: atom_id res chain seq x y z
N ILE A 1 -15.98 4.76 -2.34
CA ILE A 1 -14.86 5.75 -2.32
C ILE A 1 -14.19 5.72 -3.68
N MET A 2 -13.95 6.88 -4.28
CA MET A 2 -13.18 7.01 -5.53
C MET A 2 -11.82 7.63 -5.20
N LEU A 3 -10.72 6.97 -5.57
CA LEU A 3 -9.37 7.51 -5.50
C LEU A 3 -8.92 7.87 -6.91
N VAL A 4 -8.63 9.15 -7.15
CA VAL A 4 -8.22 9.65 -8.46
C VAL A 4 -6.80 10.20 -8.36
N ILE A 5 -5.91 9.69 -9.20
CA ILE A 5 -4.51 10.14 -9.33
C ILE A 5 -4.35 10.70 -10.74
N ASP A 6 -4.21 12.01 -10.87
CA ASP A 6 -4.17 12.69 -12.18
C ASP A 6 -2.86 12.44 -12.94
N GLU A 7 -1.73 12.45 -12.22
CA GLU A 7 -0.42 12.17 -12.81
C GLU A 7 0.39 11.24 -11.91
N TYR A 8 0.20 9.93 -12.14
CA TYR A 8 0.85 8.88 -11.37
C TYR A 8 2.38 8.92 -11.47
N ALA A 9 2.91 9.28 -12.64
CA ALA A 9 4.36 9.32 -12.85
C ALA A 9 5.03 10.43 -12.02
N ASP A 10 4.34 11.57 -11.82
CA ASP A 10 4.85 12.68 -11.01
C ASP A 10 4.94 12.25 -9.54
N MET A 11 3.91 11.57 -9.03
CA MET A 11 3.92 11.03 -7.68
C MET A 11 5.07 10.04 -7.47
N LEU A 12 5.26 9.09 -8.39
CA LEU A 12 6.39 8.16 -8.31
C LEU A 12 7.74 8.86 -8.40
N GLY A 13 7.86 9.86 -9.28
CA GLY A 13 9.09 10.62 -9.51
C GLY A 13 9.50 11.45 -8.29
N ALA A 14 8.57 12.19 -7.71
CA ALA A 14 8.82 12.98 -6.49
C ALA A 14 9.27 12.09 -5.34
N LEU A 15 8.60 10.94 -5.15
CA LEU A 15 8.98 9.99 -4.09
C LEU A 15 10.30 9.30 -4.36
N ALA A 16 10.61 8.98 -5.62
CA ALA A 16 11.87 8.34 -5.98
C ALA A 16 13.09 9.26 -5.82
N GLN A 17 12.91 10.58 -5.94
CA GLN A 17 13.96 11.57 -5.65
C GLN A 17 14.31 11.61 -4.16
N GLU A 18 13.32 11.41 -3.28
CA GLU A 18 13.54 11.31 -1.83
C GLU A 18 14.10 9.95 -1.42
N ASP A 19 13.43 8.87 -1.81
CA ASP A 19 13.80 7.50 -1.50
C ASP A 19 13.12 6.51 -2.46
N ARG A 20 13.93 5.75 -3.19
CA ARG A 20 13.45 4.74 -4.14
C ARG A 20 12.59 3.65 -3.49
N ALA A 21 12.79 3.38 -2.19
CA ALA A 21 11.96 2.45 -1.44
C ALA A 21 10.51 2.95 -1.26
N LYS A 22 10.31 4.27 -1.12
CA LYS A 22 8.96 4.88 -1.02
C LYS A 22 8.17 4.70 -2.30
N SER A 23 8.79 4.92 -3.46
CA SER A 23 8.15 4.73 -4.77
C SER A 23 7.64 3.28 -4.94
N LYS A 24 8.49 2.28 -4.61
CA LYS A 24 8.09 0.86 -4.60
C LYS A 24 6.97 0.55 -3.61
N ARG A 25 6.99 1.20 -2.45
CA ARG A 25 5.95 1.04 -1.43
C ARG A 25 4.60 1.55 -1.92
N VAL A 26 4.58 2.69 -2.60
CA VAL A 26 3.34 3.26 -3.18
C VAL A 26 2.77 2.34 -4.26
N GLU A 27 3.61 1.81 -5.14
CA GLU A 27 3.18 0.80 -6.12
C GLU A 27 2.55 -0.42 -5.43
N ALA A 28 3.18 -0.94 -4.37
CA ALA A 28 2.66 -2.07 -3.60
C ALA A 28 1.30 -1.76 -2.94
N LEU A 29 1.11 -0.54 -2.43
CA LEU A 29 -0.16 -0.09 -1.85
C LEU A 29 -1.27 0.00 -2.92
N ILE A 30 -0.95 0.53 -4.10
CA ILE A 30 -1.89 0.59 -5.23
C ILE A 30 -2.31 -0.81 -5.66
N VAL A 31 -1.35 -1.74 -5.79
CA VAL A 31 -1.62 -3.13 -6.11
C VAL A 31 -2.52 -3.78 -5.05
N ARG A 32 -2.20 -3.59 -3.76
CA ARG A 32 -2.99 -4.13 -2.65
C ARG A 32 -4.42 -3.59 -2.67
N LEU A 33 -4.59 -2.30 -2.94
CA LEU A 33 -5.91 -1.69 -3.14
C LEU A 33 -6.62 -2.35 -4.32
N ALA A 34 -6.03 -2.35 -5.51
CA ALA A 34 -6.64 -2.92 -6.71
C ALA A 34 -7.12 -4.38 -6.53
N GLN A 35 -6.39 -5.18 -5.75
CA GLN A 35 -6.75 -6.57 -5.46
C GLN A 35 -7.92 -6.75 -4.50
N LYS A 36 -7.99 -5.96 -3.41
CA LYS A 36 -8.90 -6.21 -2.28
C LYS A 36 -10.07 -5.21 -2.20
N ALA A 37 -9.98 -4.07 -2.88
CA ALA A 37 -10.87 -2.93 -2.71
C ALA A 37 -12.29 -3.10 -3.28
N ARG A 38 -12.48 -3.98 -4.27
CA ARG A 38 -13.76 -4.10 -5.01
C ARG A 38 -14.95 -4.37 -4.10
N ALA A 39 -14.82 -5.33 -3.19
CA ALA A 39 -15.90 -5.70 -2.27
C ALA A 39 -16.17 -4.60 -1.21
N ALA A 40 -15.17 -3.77 -0.92
CA ALA A 40 -15.28 -2.63 -0.01
C ALA A 40 -15.80 -1.35 -0.69
N GLY A 41 -16.10 -1.40 -2.00
CA GLY A 41 -16.59 -0.23 -2.75
C GLY A 41 -15.54 0.89 -2.90
N ILE A 42 -14.25 0.54 -2.92
CA ILE A 42 -13.16 1.46 -3.19
C ILE A 42 -12.71 1.23 -4.64
N HIS A 43 -12.63 2.31 -5.43
CA HIS A 43 -12.27 2.25 -6.85
C HIS A 43 -11.15 3.23 -7.15
N LEU A 44 -10.20 2.82 -7.99
CA LEU A 44 -9.03 3.61 -8.37
C LEU A 44 -9.16 4.08 -9.82
N ILE A 45 -8.85 5.35 -10.05
CA ILE A 45 -8.61 5.95 -11.35
C ILE A 45 -7.18 6.48 -11.33
N ILE A 46 -6.35 5.97 -12.23
CA ILE A 46 -4.95 6.35 -12.35
C ILE A 46 -4.73 6.87 -13.76
N ALA A 47 -4.34 8.13 -13.87
CA ALA A 47 -3.99 8.80 -15.09
C ALA A 47 -2.50 9.13 -15.12
N THR A 48 -1.96 9.23 -16.33
CA THR A 48 -0.58 9.66 -16.60
C THR A 48 -0.43 10.07 -18.06
N GLN A 49 0.38 11.10 -18.28
CA GLN A 49 0.83 11.50 -19.62
C GLN A 49 2.14 10.81 -20.02
N ARG A 50 2.74 10.02 -19.13
CA ARG A 50 4.03 9.35 -19.33
C ARG A 50 3.87 7.84 -19.39
N PRO A 51 3.38 7.28 -20.53
CA PRO A 51 3.13 5.84 -20.69
C PRO A 51 4.42 5.03 -20.91
N SER A 52 5.33 5.06 -19.95
CA SER A 52 6.56 4.28 -19.94
C SER A 52 6.41 2.99 -19.11
N VAL A 53 7.28 2.02 -19.37
CA VAL A 53 7.29 0.72 -18.66
C VAL A 53 7.63 0.90 -17.17
N ASP A 54 8.36 1.96 -16.82
CA ASP A 54 8.70 2.29 -15.44
C ASP A 54 7.51 2.86 -14.65
N VAL A 55 6.54 3.47 -15.35
CA VAL A 55 5.32 4.02 -14.75
C VAL A 55 4.20 2.97 -14.79
N ILE A 56 3.93 2.40 -15.96
CA ILE A 56 2.89 1.40 -16.18
C ILE A 56 3.54 0.01 -16.15
N THR A 57 3.96 -0.40 -14.96
CA THR A 57 4.67 -1.66 -14.74
C THR A 57 3.77 -2.88 -14.98
N GLY A 58 4.37 -4.07 -15.06
CA GLY A 58 3.60 -5.33 -15.12
C GLY A 58 2.70 -5.56 -13.90
N LEU A 59 3.10 -5.08 -12.71
CA LEU A 59 2.30 -5.19 -11.50
C LEU A 59 1.05 -4.31 -11.58
N ILE A 60 1.20 -3.07 -12.06
CA ILE A 60 0.07 -2.18 -12.30
C ILE A 60 -0.88 -2.80 -13.35
N LYS A 61 -0.34 -3.26 -14.48
CA LYS A 61 -1.16 -3.87 -15.55
C LYS A 61 -1.93 -5.11 -15.11
N SER A 62 -1.32 -5.99 -14.33
CA SER A 62 -1.97 -7.23 -13.87
C SER A 62 -3.10 -7.00 -12.87
N ASN A 63 -3.11 -5.87 -12.17
CA ASN A 63 -4.13 -5.56 -11.16
C ASN A 63 -5.15 -4.51 -11.61
N ILE A 64 -4.86 -3.77 -12.69
CA ILE A 64 -5.76 -2.77 -13.30
C ILE A 64 -6.08 -3.21 -14.74
N PRO A 65 -7.07 -4.10 -14.92
CA PRO A 65 -7.35 -4.71 -16.23
C PRO A 65 -8.19 -3.81 -17.15
N THR A 66 -8.96 -2.88 -16.60
CA THR A 66 -9.69 -1.87 -17.39
C THR A 66 -8.76 -0.75 -17.77
N ARG A 67 -8.64 -0.43 -19.07
CA ARG A 67 -7.72 0.62 -19.52
C ARG A 67 -8.34 1.51 -20.58
N VAL A 68 -7.94 2.77 -20.54
CA VAL A 68 -8.29 3.79 -21.53
C VAL A 68 -6.99 4.38 -22.04
N ALA A 69 -6.84 4.48 -23.35
CA ALA A 69 -5.74 5.23 -23.96
C ALA A 69 -6.32 6.31 -24.87
N PHE A 70 -5.93 7.55 -24.62
CA PHE A 70 -6.06 8.63 -25.59
C PHE A 70 -4.92 8.53 -26.61
N LYS A 71 -4.90 9.48 -27.57
CA LYS A 71 -3.81 9.57 -28.54
C LYS A 71 -2.44 9.60 -27.84
N VAL A 72 -1.56 8.70 -28.26
CA VAL A 72 -0.16 8.64 -27.82
C VAL A 72 0.79 8.88 -28.99
N SER A 73 2.05 9.17 -28.69
CA SER A 73 3.05 9.53 -29.70
C SER A 73 3.57 8.34 -30.51
N SER A 74 3.56 7.14 -29.93
CA SER A 74 4.17 5.97 -30.56
C SER A 74 3.40 4.67 -30.33
N LYS A 75 3.64 3.70 -31.21
CA LYS A 75 3.15 2.33 -31.06
C LYS A 75 3.72 1.64 -29.81
N VAL A 76 4.88 2.07 -29.33
CA VAL A 76 5.48 1.55 -28.08
C VAL A 76 4.63 2.00 -26.89
N ASP A 77 4.29 3.29 -26.83
CA ASP A 77 3.43 3.85 -25.78
C ASP A 77 2.04 3.20 -25.77
N SER A 78 1.46 2.97 -26.96
CA SER A 78 0.19 2.26 -27.08
C SER A 78 0.29 0.86 -26.47
N ARG A 79 1.37 0.12 -26.73
CA ARG A 79 1.58 -1.20 -26.14
C ARG A 79 1.83 -1.15 -24.65
N THR A 80 2.49 -0.10 -24.16
CA THR A 80 2.68 0.08 -22.72
C THR A 80 1.33 0.16 -21.99
N ILE A 81 0.34 0.86 -22.57
CA ILE A 81 -0.99 1.01 -21.97
C ILE A 81 -1.89 -0.21 -22.27
N LEU A 82 -2.06 -0.56 -23.55
CA LEU A 82 -3.10 -1.48 -24.03
C LEU A 82 -2.58 -2.88 -24.36
N ASP A 83 -1.29 -3.16 -24.16
CA ASP A 83 -0.60 -4.39 -24.60
C ASP A 83 -0.62 -4.62 -26.13
N GLN A 84 -1.18 -3.68 -26.90
CA GLN A 84 -1.24 -3.69 -28.36
C GLN A 84 -1.14 -2.28 -28.95
N GLY A 85 -0.80 -2.19 -30.24
CA GLY A 85 -0.76 -0.92 -30.97
C GLY A 85 -2.14 -0.55 -31.50
N SER A 86 -2.50 0.73 -31.44
CA SER A 86 -3.66 1.34 -32.10
C SER A 86 -3.85 2.79 -31.61
N ALA A 87 -3.46 3.10 -30.36
CA ALA A 87 -3.66 4.41 -29.76
C ALA A 87 -2.85 5.53 -30.44
N GLU A 88 -1.76 5.20 -31.11
CA GLU A 88 -0.96 6.14 -31.91
C GLU A 88 -1.70 6.65 -33.16
N GLN A 89 -2.75 5.95 -33.57
CA GLN A 89 -3.56 6.28 -34.76
C GLN A 89 -4.78 7.15 -34.42
N LEU A 90 -5.00 7.45 -33.13
CA LEU A 90 -6.11 8.28 -32.69
C LEU A 90 -5.95 9.73 -33.15
N LEU A 91 -7.08 10.41 -33.29
CA LEU A 91 -7.14 11.77 -33.82
C LEU A 91 -6.72 12.82 -32.78
N GLY A 92 -6.80 12.49 -31.49
CA GLY A 92 -6.65 13.42 -30.37
C GLY A 92 -8.01 14.02 -29.98
N MET A 93 -8.01 15.12 -29.22
CA MET A 93 -9.22 15.88 -28.86
C MET A 93 -10.37 14.99 -28.32
N GLY A 94 -10.05 14.09 -27.40
CA GLY A 94 -11.04 13.19 -26.77
C GLY A 94 -11.22 11.83 -27.47
N ASP A 95 -10.62 11.59 -28.64
CA ASP A 95 -10.61 10.26 -29.26
C ASP A 95 -9.79 9.27 -28.43
N MET A 96 -10.39 8.14 -28.06
CA MET A 96 -9.81 7.17 -27.14
C MET A 96 -10.15 5.71 -27.50
N LEU A 97 -9.34 4.81 -26.99
CA LEU A 97 -9.56 3.36 -27.02
C LEU A 97 -9.82 2.86 -25.61
N TYR A 98 -10.90 2.12 -25.45
CA TYR A 98 -11.29 1.46 -24.22
C TYR A 98 -11.05 -0.05 -24.34
N MET A 99 -10.35 -0.59 -23.35
CA MET A 99 -10.12 -2.02 -23.20
C MET A 99 -10.88 -2.56 -22.00
N THR A 100 -11.77 -3.49 -22.27
CA THR A 100 -12.57 -4.19 -21.24
C THR A 100 -11.73 -5.28 -20.58
N PRO A 101 -11.85 -5.50 -19.25
CA PRO A 101 -11.20 -6.61 -18.58
C PRO A 101 -11.46 -7.97 -19.23
N GLY A 102 -10.41 -8.75 -19.45
CA GLY A 102 -10.51 -10.11 -19.96
C GLY A 102 -10.74 -10.23 -21.48
N ILE A 103 -10.89 -9.12 -22.20
CA ILE A 103 -11.08 -9.11 -23.65
C ILE A 103 -10.00 -8.24 -24.28
N SER A 104 -9.27 -8.76 -25.27
CA SER A 104 -8.25 -7.99 -26.01
C SER A 104 -8.84 -7.04 -27.05
N HIS A 105 -10.15 -7.00 -27.20
CA HIS A 105 -10.83 -6.13 -28.15
C HIS A 105 -10.83 -4.68 -27.65
N LEU A 106 -10.42 -3.75 -28.51
CA LEU A 106 -10.45 -2.32 -28.24
C LEU A 106 -11.73 -1.70 -28.81
N THR A 107 -12.44 -0.97 -27.96
CA THR A 107 -13.60 -0.17 -28.39
C THR A 107 -13.14 1.26 -28.58
N ARG A 108 -13.25 1.80 -29.79
CA ARG A 108 -12.99 3.22 -30.04
C ARG A 108 -14.17 4.05 -29.56
N ILE A 109 -13.88 5.10 -28.78
CA ILE A 109 -14.88 5.98 -28.19
C ILE A 109 -14.46 7.42 -28.47
N HIS A 110 -15.43 8.27 -28.77
CA HIS A 110 -15.24 9.72 -28.79
C HIS A 110 -15.65 10.28 -27.43
N GLY A 111 -14.67 10.78 -26.67
CA GLY A 111 -14.88 11.37 -25.36
C GLY A 111 -15.80 12.58 -25.45
N ALA A 112 -16.70 12.69 -24.48
CA ALA A 112 -17.49 13.90 -24.32
C ALA A 112 -16.55 15.06 -23.97
N PHE A 113 -16.70 16.17 -24.70
CA PHE A 113 -16.03 17.41 -24.36
C PHE A 113 -16.78 18.09 -23.21
N VAL A 114 -16.02 18.59 -22.24
CA VAL A 114 -16.53 19.43 -21.16
C VAL A 114 -15.61 20.65 -21.07
N ASP A 115 -16.21 21.82 -21.06
CA ASP A 115 -15.49 23.09 -20.96
C ASP A 115 -15.15 23.41 -19.49
N ASP A 116 -14.08 24.16 -19.25
CA ASP A 116 -13.69 24.61 -17.90
C ASP A 116 -14.81 25.45 -17.24
N ASP A 117 -15.57 26.20 -18.03
CA ASP A 117 -16.72 26.94 -17.54
C ASP A 117 -17.86 26.00 -17.09
N GLU A 118 -18.05 24.86 -17.75
CA GLU A 118 -19.01 23.83 -17.34
C GLU A 118 -18.60 23.21 -15.99
N ILE A 119 -17.32 22.87 -15.84
CA ILE A 119 -16.76 22.36 -14.59
C ILE A 119 -16.97 23.38 -13.47
N THR A 120 -16.63 24.64 -13.72
CA THR A 120 -16.75 25.73 -12.75
C THR A 120 -18.20 25.94 -12.30
N ARG A 121 -19.17 25.85 -13.21
CA ARG A 121 -20.60 25.93 -12.87
C ARG A 121 -21.03 24.78 -11.95
N VAL A 122 -20.65 23.54 -12.26
CA VAL A 122 -20.99 22.37 -11.43
C VAL A 122 -20.34 22.47 -10.05
N VAL A 123 -19.05 22.82 -9.99
CA VAL A 123 -18.33 23.01 -8.72
C VAL A 123 -18.98 24.11 -7.87
N SER A 124 -19.35 25.23 -8.49
CA SER A 124 -19.99 26.35 -7.79
C SER A 124 -21.36 25.95 -7.24
N PHE A 125 -22.16 25.23 -8.03
CA PHE A 125 -23.43 24.68 -7.58
C PHE A 125 -23.23 23.74 -6.37
N LEU A 126 -22.27 22.82 -6.43
CA LEU A 126 -21.99 21.90 -5.32
C LEU A 126 -21.57 22.64 -4.04
N LYS A 127 -20.65 23.60 -4.15
CA LYS A 127 -20.19 24.43 -3.01
C LYS A 127 -21.30 25.27 -2.39
N ALA A 128 -22.27 25.74 -3.19
CA ALA A 128 -23.40 26.52 -2.69
C ALA A 128 -24.43 25.65 -1.95
N ASN A 129 -24.47 24.34 -2.21
CA ASN A 129 -25.50 23.43 -1.69
C ASN A 129 -24.97 22.43 -0.65
N SER A 130 -23.67 22.39 -0.37
CA SER A 130 -23.07 21.44 0.57
C SER A 130 -21.72 21.94 1.10
N ASP A 131 -21.52 21.81 2.41
CA ASP A 131 -20.24 22.05 3.05
C ASP A 131 -19.29 20.86 2.88
N THR A 132 -17.98 21.14 2.92
CA THR A 132 -16.96 20.10 2.85
C THR A 132 -16.84 19.38 4.19
N ASN A 133 -16.95 18.05 4.18
CA ASN A 133 -16.68 17.21 5.34
C ASN A 133 -15.35 16.45 5.16
N TYR A 134 -14.25 17.12 5.49
CA TYR A 134 -12.92 16.50 5.45
C TYR A 134 -12.73 15.57 6.65
N LEU A 135 -12.20 14.38 6.40
CA LEU A 135 -11.87 13.43 7.45
C LEU A 135 -10.44 13.69 7.93
N ASP A 136 -10.30 14.09 9.18
CA ASP A 136 -9.01 14.25 9.84
C ASP A 136 -8.24 12.92 9.85
N GLY A 137 -6.93 12.99 9.64
CA GLY A 137 -6.07 11.82 9.67
C GLY A 137 -5.79 11.17 8.31
N ILE A 138 -6.57 11.45 7.25
CA ILE A 138 -6.30 10.86 5.92
C ILE A 138 -4.93 11.29 5.38
N LEU A 139 -4.56 12.55 5.56
CA LEU A 139 -3.28 13.10 5.09
C LEU A 139 -2.17 13.00 6.13
N ASN A 140 -2.49 12.59 7.36
CA ASN A 140 -1.49 12.41 8.38
C ASN A 140 -0.65 11.19 8.01
N ALA A 141 0.66 11.36 7.98
CA ALA A 141 1.55 10.23 7.81
C ALA A 141 1.31 9.27 8.97
N HIS A 142 0.62 8.15 8.71
CA HIS A 142 0.65 7.03 9.63
C HIS A 142 2.13 6.62 9.70
N SER A 143 2.76 6.93 10.83
CA SER A 143 4.08 6.40 11.13
C SER A 143 3.89 4.90 11.13
N GLU A 144 4.43 4.21 10.13
CA GLU A 144 4.24 2.78 9.98
C GLU A 144 5.02 2.06 11.06
N THR A 145 4.41 1.96 12.25
CA THR A 145 4.66 0.87 13.18
C THR A 145 4.14 -0.40 12.49
N GLY A 146 5.08 -1.08 11.83
CA GLY A 146 5.07 -2.48 11.43
C GLY A 146 3.72 -3.11 11.11
N ASP A 147 3.30 -3.06 9.85
CA ASP A 147 2.30 -4.00 9.35
C ASP A 147 2.91 -4.88 8.26
N ALA A 148 3.37 -6.04 8.72
CA ALA A 148 3.93 -7.12 7.93
C ALA A 148 2.81 -8.05 7.43
N HIS A 149 2.54 -8.02 6.13
CA HIS A 149 1.97 -9.13 5.35
C HIS A 149 2.21 -8.77 3.87
N GLU A 150 2.88 -9.55 3.04
CA GLU A 150 2.65 -10.97 2.78
C GLU A 150 3.98 -11.64 2.36
N GLY A 151 4.30 -12.78 2.99
CA GLY A 151 5.35 -13.71 2.58
C GLY A 151 4.84 -15.12 2.82
N THR A 152 4.59 -15.84 1.73
CA THR A 152 4.04 -17.20 1.65
C THR A 152 4.80 -18.22 2.50
N GLY A 153 4.08 -19.04 3.27
CA GLY A 153 4.60 -20.33 3.76
C GLY A 153 4.05 -20.79 5.11
N ASN A 154 3.15 -21.79 5.05
CA ASN A 154 2.73 -22.73 6.11
C ASN A 154 1.96 -22.22 7.34
N THR A 155 0.68 -22.63 7.34
CA THR A 155 -0.08 -23.28 8.43
C THR A 155 -0.03 -22.72 9.84
N SER A 156 -1.26 -22.52 10.34
CA SER A 156 -1.77 -22.49 11.72
C SER A 156 -2.01 -21.12 12.35
N ASP A 157 -3.31 -20.80 12.35
CA ASP A 157 -4.09 -20.12 13.37
C ASP A 157 -3.92 -18.61 13.60
N ARG A 158 -5.02 -17.89 13.36
CA ARG A 158 -5.23 -16.47 13.66
C ARG A 158 -6.38 -16.38 14.65
N GLY A 159 -6.18 -16.97 15.82
CA GLY A 159 -7.06 -16.83 16.97
C GLY A 159 -6.23 -16.78 18.24
N GLY A 160 -5.96 -15.59 18.76
CA GLY A 160 -5.65 -15.32 20.18
C GLY A 160 -4.56 -16.11 20.92
N GLU A 161 -3.89 -17.07 20.31
CA GLU A 161 -2.84 -17.87 20.94
C GLU A 161 -1.51 -17.12 20.88
N LEU A 162 -0.92 -16.96 22.07
CA LEU A 162 0.46 -16.52 22.23
C LEU A 162 1.39 -17.44 21.42
N ASP A 163 2.49 -16.89 20.92
CA ASP A 163 3.49 -17.68 20.19
C ASP A 163 3.88 -18.92 21.01
N ALA A 164 4.02 -20.09 20.38
CA ALA A 164 4.37 -21.34 21.09
C ALA A 164 5.68 -21.24 21.92
N LEU A 165 6.54 -20.28 21.60
CA LEU A 165 7.79 -20.01 22.31
C LEU A 165 7.67 -18.86 23.34
N TYR A 166 6.47 -18.33 23.56
CA TYR A 166 6.25 -17.15 24.38
C TYR A 166 6.69 -17.36 25.83
N ASP A 167 6.31 -18.46 26.47
CA ASP A 167 6.66 -18.73 27.88
C ASP A 167 8.18 -18.89 28.07
N GLU A 168 8.84 -19.58 27.14
CA GLU A 168 10.30 -19.71 27.12
C GLU A 168 10.98 -18.34 26.95
N ALA A 169 10.44 -17.51 26.06
CA ALA A 169 10.93 -16.16 25.85
C ALA A 169 10.76 -15.29 27.11
N VAL A 170 9.62 -15.37 27.80
CA VAL A 170 9.37 -14.64 29.05
C VAL A 170 10.41 -15.04 30.09
N GLN A 171 10.69 -16.34 30.23
CA GLN A 171 11.71 -16.85 31.15
C GLN A 171 13.11 -16.33 30.81
N ILE A 172 13.49 -16.28 29.53
CA ILE A 172 14.78 -15.74 29.09
C ILE A 172 14.87 -14.23 29.37
N VAL A 173 13.82 -13.48 29.08
CA VAL A 173 13.81 -12.01 29.25
C VAL A 173 13.84 -11.63 30.73
N THR A 174 13.05 -12.31 31.56
CA THR A 174 13.00 -12.07 33.01
C THR A 174 14.28 -12.48 33.72
N SER A 175 14.89 -13.62 33.35
CA SER A 175 16.19 -14.05 33.92
C SER A 175 17.37 -13.19 33.46
N SER A 176 17.40 -12.77 32.19
CA SER A 176 18.51 -11.98 31.66
C SER A 176 18.39 -10.48 31.92
N ARG A 177 17.22 -10.01 32.37
CA ARG A 177 16.84 -8.59 32.49
C ARG A 177 17.06 -7.78 31.19
N ARG A 178 17.07 -8.44 30.03
CA ARG A 178 17.28 -7.83 28.71
C ARG A 178 16.13 -8.12 27.76
N ALA A 179 15.24 -7.14 27.58
CA ALA A 179 14.12 -7.19 26.65
C ALA A 179 14.48 -6.58 25.29
N SER A 180 15.43 -7.18 24.55
CA SER A 180 15.78 -6.76 23.19
C SER A 180 15.51 -7.85 22.16
N ILE A 181 14.96 -7.46 21.01
CA ILE A 181 14.65 -8.35 19.89
C ILE A 181 15.90 -9.14 19.47
N SER A 182 17.04 -8.46 19.33
CA SER A 182 18.32 -9.05 18.95
C SER A 182 18.86 -10.08 19.93
N SER A 183 18.58 -9.91 21.23
CA SER A 183 18.95 -10.89 22.27
C SER A 183 18.12 -12.16 22.13
N LEU A 184 16.80 -12.00 21.93
CA LEU A 184 15.87 -13.10 21.78
C LEU A 184 16.11 -13.92 20.51
N GLN A 185 16.41 -13.25 19.38
CA GLN A 185 16.80 -13.90 18.13
C GLN A 185 18.01 -14.83 18.30
N ARG A 186 19.05 -14.37 18.99
CA ARG A 186 20.29 -15.15 19.16
C ARG A 186 20.08 -16.33 20.11
N ARG A 187 19.32 -16.13 21.17
CA ARG A 187 19.14 -17.13 22.24
C ARG A 187 18.15 -18.23 21.86
N MET A 188 17.10 -17.87 21.13
CA MET A 188 16.04 -18.80 20.70
C MET A 188 16.18 -19.23 19.23
N ARG A 189 17.17 -18.70 18.51
CA ARG A 189 17.41 -18.96 17.08
C ARG A 189 16.18 -18.71 16.19
N ILE A 190 15.42 -17.67 16.53
CA ILE A 190 14.20 -17.26 15.81
C ILE A 190 14.46 -16.03 14.92
N GLY A 191 13.65 -15.90 13.87
CA GLY A 191 13.70 -14.75 12.97
C GLY A 191 13.28 -13.43 13.65
N TYR A 192 13.71 -12.30 13.08
CA TYR A 192 13.49 -10.95 13.63
C TYR A 192 12.01 -10.68 13.91
N ASN A 193 11.14 -10.94 12.94
CA ASN A 193 9.71 -10.65 13.05
C ASN A 193 9.03 -11.46 14.16
N ARG A 194 9.47 -12.70 14.36
CA ARG A 194 8.94 -13.56 15.42
C ARG A 194 9.39 -13.07 16.80
N ALA A 195 10.67 -12.73 16.93
CA ALA A 195 11.21 -12.13 18.16
C ALA A 195 10.57 -10.77 18.47
N ALA A 196 10.28 -9.94 17.46
CA ALA A 196 9.60 -8.66 17.62
C ALA A 196 8.17 -8.85 18.15
N ARG A 197 7.39 -9.74 17.52
CA ARG A 197 6.02 -10.05 17.94
C ARG A 197 5.97 -10.57 19.39
N ILE A 198 6.86 -11.50 19.74
CA ILE A 198 6.95 -12.02 21.12
C ILE A 198 7.24 -10.89 22.13
N ILE A 199 8.07 -9.90 21.78
CA ILE A 199 8.36 -8.74 22.64
C ILE A 199 7.16 -7.77 22.72
N GLU A 200 6.40 -7.61 21.64
CA GLU A 200 5.16 -6.82 21.63
C GLU A 200 4.06 -7.47 22.49
N ASP A 201 3.93 -8.80 22.41
CA ASP A 201 3.01 -9.57 23.25
C ASP A 201 3.42 -9.49 24.74
N MET A 202 4.73 -9.44 25.03
CA MET A 202 5.24 -9.18 26.39
C MET A 202 4.95 -7.76 26.87
N GLU A 203 4.94 -6.77 25.98
CA GLU A 203 4.57 -5.40 26.32
C GLU A 203 3.07 -5.30 26.62
N ALA A 204 2.23 -5.90 25.78
CA ALA A 204 0.78 -5.91 25.93
C ALA A 204 0.32 -6.62 27.22
N SER A 205 1.05 -7.64 27.64
CA SER A 205 0.82 -8.39 28.90
C SER A 205 1.48 -7.76 30.13
N GLY A 206 2.23 -6.67 29.98
CA GLY A 206 2.89 -5.98 31.09
C GLY A 206 4.15 -6.65 31.64
N VAL A 207 4.72 -7.62 30.91
CA VAL A 207 6.00 -8.26 31.26
C VAL A 207 7.17 -7.30 31.03
N VAL A 208 7.10 -6.47 29.99
CA VAL A 208 8.10 -5.45 29.64
C VAL A 208 7.46 -4.08 29.43
N SER A 209 8.23 -3.02 29.60
CA SER A 209 7.77 -1.66 29.36
C SER A 209 7.64 -1.36 27.87
N THR A 210 6.94 -0.27 27.58
CA THR A 210 7.06 0.44 26.31
C THR A 210 8.52 0.82 26.05
N MET A 211 8.85 1.00 24.77
CA MET A 211 10.17 1.42 24.35
C MET A 211 10.44 2.86 24.80
N ASN A 212 11.55 3.10 25.49
CA ASN A 212 11.97 4.45 25.84
C ASN A 212 12.58 5.19 24.64
N SER A 213 12.84 6.50 24.81
CA SER A 213 13.45 7.35 23.78
C SER A 213 14.83 6.89 23.29
N ALA A 214 15.51 6.02 24.05
CA ALA A 214 16.79 5.41 23.68
C ALA A 214 16.64 4.04 23.01
N GLY A 215 15.41 3.61 22.68
CA GLY A 215 15.13 2.34 22.01
C GLY A 215 15.17 1.10 22.93
N ASN A 216 15.23 1.29 24.25
CA ASN A 216 15.35 0.21 25.23
C ASN A 216 14.02 -0.05 25.94
N ARG A 217 13.80 -1.31 26.34
CA ARG A 217 12.64 -1.76 27.13
C ARG A 217 13.12 -2.23 28.50
N GLN A 218 12.39 -1.87 29.55
CA GLN A 218 12.63 -2.35 30.91
C GLN A 218 11.83 -3.63 31.16
N VAL A 219 12.39 -4.57 31.90
CA VAL A 219 11.68 -5.79 32.31
C VAL A 219 10.91 -5.49 33.59
N LEU A 220 9.59 -5.53 33.52
CA LEU A 220 8.69 -5.18 34.63
C LEU A 220 8.32 -6.39 35.48
N ALA A 221 8.23 -7.57 34.87
CA ALA A 221 7.98 -8.81 35.59
C ALA A 221 9.14 -9.16 36.55
N PRO A 222 8.84 -9.77 37.71
CA PRO A 222 9.85 -10.26 38.63
C PRO A 222 10.66 -11.40 38.00
N GLU A 223 11.82 -11.70 38.59
CA GLU A 223 12.61 -12.85 38.16
C GLU A 223 11.85 -14.16 38.37
N PRO A 224 12.06 -15.17 37.51
CA PRO A 224 11.39 -16.47 37.65
C PRO A 224 11.69 -17.09 39.01
N ILE A 225 10.65 -17.62 39.67
CA ILE A 225 10.82 -18.36 40.91
C ILE A 225 11.54 -19.67 40.56
N VAL A 226 12.77 -19.83 41.06
CA VAL A 226 13.51 -21.09 40.93
C VAL A 226 12.89 -22.07 41.92
N ASN A 227 12.07 -23.00 41.43
CA ASN A 227 11.68 -24.16 42.24
C ASN A 227 12.85 -25.15 42.19
N GLU A 228 13.51 -25.37 43.33
CA GLU A 228 14.37 -26.54 43.56
C GLU A 228 13.54 -27.83 43.62
#